data_AF-A0A0D2DA84-F1
#
_entry.id   AF-A0A0D2DA84-F1
#
_cell.length_a   1.000
_cell.length_b   1.000
_cell.length_c   1.000
_cell.angle_alpha   90.00
_cell.angle_beta   90.00
_cell.angle_gamma   90.00
#
_symmetry.space_group_name_H-M   'P 1'
#
loop_
_entity.id
_entity.type
_entity.pdbx_description
1 polymer ?
#
loop_
_entity_poly.entity_id
_entity_poly.type
_entity_poly.pdbx_seq_one_letter_code
_entity_poly.pdbx_strand_id
1 'polypeptide(L)'
;MSSQPQPRPPLKHRSTITRYYIDTRPLVSSSPKSLPLLSTLQFTDQEYVTRFIRPADRFMSLASALLKYTFIHRRAGIPWSDIHLSRTPAPHKRPYWEPPDLWTGSNTSASSHPSPSEAQSDVKGLEFNVSHQAGLVAIMGCTTPTAQLPNPSHSISSATPLSPSLPPQQLQQLSLVGHHTPELGAGQVRLGVDIACTNEDKRTPKDLNTQAKFEEWVDIFAEMFSDRERRIMMHAPVHVPVPEREEGDYGWDSSTSSEDGKPVPLTGGGKEAKMIEQKLRRFYAYWGLKEAYIKMVGEGLLASWLRELEFLDVVPPAVPEAVSRARSRSRSRNRVGGINVPNGQANNHSHLHPQTGLQHEVEKWTPSEKAERGVTTLFRGKQVEDVDIEIVAYDEDFLVATATRGVEEVKDGIEVKWWLRLDIENDIRPCAEGKCDCLG
;
A
#
# COMPACT_ATOMS: atom_id res chain seq x y z
N MET A 1 -26.32 32.27 23.78
CA MET A 1 -25.42 31.56 22.84
C MET A 1 -25.99 30.16 22.67
N SER A 2 -26.71 29.93 21.57
CA SER A 2 -27.31 28.62 21.27
C SER A 2 -26.21 27.73 20.70
N SER A 3 -25.72 26.76 21.48
CA SER A 3 -24.80 25.73 21.00
C SER A 3 -25.57 24.85 20.03
N GLN A 4 -25.39 25.06 18.72
CA GLN A 4 -25.86 24.10 17.73
C GLN A 4 -25.21 22.74 18.05
N PRO A 5 -26.00 21.65 18.15
CA PRO A 5 -25.44 20.32 18.34
C PRO A 5 -24.56 20.01 17.13
N GLN A 6 -23.31 19.61 17.37
CA GLN A 6 -22.45 19.16 16.29
C GLN A 6 -23.11 17.98 15.56
N PRO A 7 -23.11 17.96 14.21
CA PRO A 7 -23.65 16.85 13.46
C PRO A 7 -22.92 15.57 13.88
N ARG A 8 -23.68 14.52 14.25
CA ARG A 8 -23.10 13.22 14.56
C ARG A 8 -22.34 12.72 13.33
N PRO A 9 -21.10 12.19 13.49
CA PRO A 9 -20.37 11.62 12.37
C PRO A 9 -21.20 10.49 11.72
N PRO A 10 -21.13 10.33 10.39
CA PRO A 10 -21.85 9.27 9.71
C PRO A 10 -21.40 7.91 10.24
N LEU A 11 -22.35 6.99 10.41
CA LEU A 11 -22.06 5.65 10.90
C LEU A 11 -21.12 4.92 9.93
N LYS A 12 -19.99 4.42 10.45
CA LYS A 12 -19.05 3.58 9.69
C LYS A 12 -19.67 2.20 9.44
N HIS A 13 -19.47 1.66 8.24
CA HIS A 13 -19.85 0.29 7.91
C HIS A 13 -18.88 -0.68 8.57
N ARG A 14 -19.39 -1.63 9.36
CA ARG A 14 -18.57 -2.65 10.00
C ARG A 14 -18.28 -3.77 9.01
N SER A 15 -17.01 -4.00 8.69
CA SER A 15 -16.60 -5.04 7.74
C SER A 15 -15.18 -5.53 8.04
N THR A 16 -14.89 -6.80 7.73
CA THR A 16 -13.53 -7.34 7.76
C THR A 16 -12.78 -6.88 6.51
N ILE A 17 -11.60 -6.29 6.71
CA ILE A 17 -10.77 -5.82 5.60
C ILE A 17 -9.78 -6.92 5.18
N THR A 18 -9.94 -7.39 3.96
CA THR A 18 -8.99 -8.29 3.30
C THR A 18 -7.76 -7.53 2.83
N ARG A 19 -6.58 -8.07 3.12
CA ARG A 19 -5.29 -7.55 2.69
C ARG A 19 -4.43 -8.69 2.13
N TYR A 20 -4.28 -8.73 0.81
CA TYR A 20 -3.50 -9.75 0.11
C TYR A 20 -2.34 -9.14 -0.66
N TYR A 21 -1.26 -9.91 -0.83
CA TYR A 21 -0.16 -9.49 -1.69
C TYR A 21 0.51 -10.66 -2.42
N ILE A 22 1.21 -10.34 -3.50
CA ILE A 22 2.05 -11.24 -4.28
C ILE A 22 3.41 -10.58 -4.48
N ASP A 23 4.49 -11.34 -4.26
CA ASP A 23 5.85 -10.97 -4.65
C ASP A 23 6.17 -11.63 -6.00
N THR A 24 6.25 -10.82 -7.04
CA THR A 24 6.50 -11.28 -8.41
C THR A 24 7.99 -11.39 -8.74
N ARG A 25 8.90 -10.89 -7.89
CA ARG A 25 10.36 -10.88 -8.19
C ARG A 25 10.89 -12.30 -8.44
N PRO A 26 10.54 -13.34 -7.67
CA PRO A 26 10.97 -14.71 -7.94
C PRO A 26 10.42 -15.27 -9.27
N LEU A 27 9.21 -14.86 -9.66
CA LEU A 27 8.53 -15.34 -10.88
C LEU A 27 9.17 -14.78 -12.15
N VAL A 28 9.56 -13.50 -12.11
CA VAL A 28 10.26 -12.83 -13.22
C VAL A 28 11.61 -13.48 -13.48
N SER A 29 12.34 -13.85 -12.42
CA SER A 29 13.65 -14.49 -12.53
C SER A 29 13.58 -15.94 -13.00
N SER A 30 12.56 -16.69 -12.58
CA SER A 30 12.45 -18.12 -12.89
C SER A 30 11.86 -18.40 -14.28
N SER A 31 10.85 -17.64 -14.71
CA SER A 31 10.17 -17.89 -15.99
C SER A 31 9.60 -16.61 -16.63
N PRO A 32 10.46 -15.71 -17.16
CA PRO A 32 10.07 -14.36 -17.60
C PRO A 32 9.06 -14.30 -18.77
N LYS A 33 8.76 -15.45 -19.40
CA LYS A 33 7.84 -15.57 -20.53
C LYS A 33 6.53 -16.29 -20.19
N SER A 34 6.49 -17.06 -19.09
CA SER A 34 5.30 -17.82 -18.70
C SER A 34 4.44 -16.98 -17.76
N LEU A 35 3.25 -16.59 -18.20
CA LEU A 35 2.29 -15.85 -17.38
C LEU A 35 1.25 -16.83 -16.83
N PRO A 36 1.44 -17.37 -15.60
CA PRO A 36 0.56 -18.38 -15.04
C PRO A 36 -0.87 -17.85 -14.90
N LEU A 37 -1.85 -18.71 -15.20
CA LEU A 37 -3.28 -18.40 -15.12
C LEU A 37 -3.77 -17.25 -16.01
N LEU A 38 -2.94 -16.69 -16.91
CA LEU A 38 -3.37 -15.60 -17.81
C LEU A 38 -4.65 -15.97 -18.58
N SER A 39 -4.73 -17.19 -19.09
CA SER A 39 -5.87 -17.69 -19.85
C SER A 39 -7.17 -17.81 -19.05
N THR A 40 -7.11 -17.73 -17.71
CA THR A 40 -8.29 -17.77 -16.83
C THR A 40 -8.93 -16.40 -16.63
N LEU A 41 -8.27 -15.32 -17.05
CA LEU A 41 -8.82 -13.96 -16.96
C LEU A 41 -9.74 -13.66 -18.14
N GLN A 42 -10.61 -12.65 -18.02
CA GLN A 42 -11.35 -12.12 -19.17
C GLN A 42 -10.39 -11.62 -20.26
N PHE A 43 -10.80 -11.73 -21.52
CA PHE A 43 -9.97 -11.36 -22.68
C PHE A 43 -9.41 -9.93 -22.58
N THR A 44 -10.23 -8.98 -22.13
CA THR A 44 -9.83 -7.57 -21.94
C THR A 44 -8.72 -7.41 -20.90
N ASP A 45 -8.73 -8.21 -19.82
CA ASP A 45 -7.67 -8.23 -18.82
C ASP A 45 -6.41 -8.92 -19.35
N GLN A 46 -6.55 -9.97 -20.17
CA GLN A 46 -5.41 -10.62 -20.83
C GLN A 46 -4.66 -9.65 -21.75
N GLU A 47 -5.39 -8.89 -22.58
CA GLU A 47 -4.81 -7.85 -23.44
C GLU A 47 -4.12 -6.76 -22.60
N TYR A 48 -4.76 -6.34 -21.50
CA TYR A 48 -4.19 -5.34 -20.60
C TYR A 48 -2.86 -5.79 -19.99
N VAL A 49 -2.75 -7.06 -19.58
CA VAL A 49 -1.54 -7.64 -19.00
C VAL A 49 -0.43 -7.77 -20.04
N THR A 50 -0.77 -8.17 -21.28
CA THR A 50 0.22 -8.53 -22.30
C THR A 50 0.82 -7.33 -23.05
N ARG A 51 0.18 -6.15 -23.01
CA ARG A 51 0.69 -4.93 -23.66
C ARG A 51 2.01 -4.38 -23.09
N PHE A 52 2.39 -4.79 -21.88
CA PHE A 52 3.63 -4.30 -21.27
C PHE A 52 4.86 -4.97 -21.90
N ILE A 53 5.85 -4.14 -22.27
CA ILE A 53 7.08 -4.61 -22.93
C ILE A 53 7.98 -5.36 -21.94
N ARG A 54 8.13 -4.84 -20.71
CA ARG A 54 9.04 -5.43 -19.72
C ARG A 54 8.36 -6.61 -19.01
N PRO A 55 9.06 -7.75 -18.83
CA PRO A 55 8.53 -8.89 -18.08
C PRO A 55 8.04 -8.52 -16.68
N ALA A 56 8.81 -7.73 -15.94
CA ALA A 56 8.42 -7.30 -14.59
C ALA A 56 7.06 -6.58 -14.56
N ASP A 57 6.79 -5.71 -15.54
CA ASP A 57 5.53 -4.98 -15.63
C ASP A 57 4.36 -5.92 -16.02
N ARG A 58 4.60 -6.91 -16.89
CA ARG A 58 3.60 -7.96 -17.19
C ARG A 58 3.24 -8.78 -15.94
N PHE A 59 4.24 -9.20 -15.17
CA PHE A 59 4.01 -9.98 -13.95
C PHE A 59 3.29 -9.16 -12.87
N MET A 60 3.66 -7.90 -12.66
CA MET A 60 2.95 -7.02 -11.73
C MET A 60 1.50 -6.80 -12.19
N SER A 61 1.26 -6.60 -13.48
CA SER A 61 -0.09 -6.46 -14.02
C SER A 61 -0.91 -7.74 -13.88
N LEU A 62 -0.30 -8.91 -14.12
CA LEU A 62 -0.94 -10.22 -13.93
C LEU A 62 -1.31 -10.43 -12.47
N ALA A 63 -0.36 -10.24 -11.54
CA ALA A 63 -0.61 -10.37 -10.12
C ALA A 63 -1.72 -9.42 -9.63
N SER A 64 -1.76 -8.18 -10.15
CA SER A 64 -2.84 -7.23 -9.87
C SER A 64 -4.20 -7.77 -10.33
N ALA A 65 -4.29 -8.36 -11.53
CA ALA A 65 -5.50 -8.99 -12.01
C ALA A 65 -5.93 -10.19 -11.14
N LEU A 66 -5.00 -11.11 -10.88
CA LEU A 66 -5.27 -12.31 -10.07
C LEU A 66 -5.72 -11.96 -8.65
N LEU A 67 -5.12 -10.95 -8.01
CA LEU A 67 -5.54 -10.47 -6.70
C LEU A 67 -6.98 -9.91 -6.70
N LYS A 68 -7.34 -9.13 -7.72
CA LYS A 68 -8.73 -8.61 -7.86
C LYS A 68 -9.73 -9.74 -8.07
N TYR A 69 -9.44 -10.69 -8.97
CA TYR A 69 -10.32 -11.83 -9.21
C TYR A 69 -10.45 -12.70 -7.97
N THR A 70 -9.35 -12.99 -7.28
CA THR A 70 -9.37 -13.78 -6.04
C THR A 70 -10.19 -13.09 -4.95
N PHE A 71 -10.03 -11.78 -4.77
CA PHE A 71 -10.81 -11.00 -3.82
C PHE A 71 -12.31 -11.05 -4.14
N ILE A 72 -12.70 -10.78 -5.39
CA ILE A 72 -14.10 -10.77 -5.83
C ILE A 72 -14.70 -12.18 -5.73
N HIS A 73 -14.03 -13.19 -6.27
CA HIS A 73 -14.47 -14.58 -6.21
C HIS A 73 -14.80 -15.02 -4.78
N ARG A 74 -13.84 -14.82 -3.86
CA ARG A 74 -13.97 -15.26 -2.47
C ARG A 74 -14.94 -14.42 -1.65
N ARG A 75 -15.07 -13.12 -1.91
CA ARG A 75 -15.95 -12.22 -1.13
C ARG A 75 -17.37 -12.11 -1.68
N ALA A 76 -17.54 -12.10 -3.00
CA ALA A 76 -18.85 -12.05 -3.63
C ALA A 76 -19.48 -13.44 -3.85
N GLY A 77 -18.70 -14.52 -3.74
CA GLY A 77 -19.21 -15.88 -3.94
C GLY A 77 -19.68 -16.11 -5.38
N ILE A 78 -18.96 -15.58 -6.37
CA ILE A 78 -19.29 -15.75 -7.80
C ILE A 78 -18.22 -16.58 -8.53
N PRO A 79 -18.58 -17.35 -9.57
CA PRO A 79 -17.61 -18.09 -10.38
C PRO A 79 -16.52 -17.17 -10.94
N TRP A 80 -15.28 -17.67 -10.97
CA TRP A 80 -14.13 -16.91 -11.48
C TRP A 80 -14.34 -16.41 -12.92
N SER A 81 -14.98 -17.24 -13.76
CA SER A 81 -15.33 -16.93 -15.14
C SER A 81 -16.35 -15.80 -15.30
N ASP A 82 -17.08 -15.46 -14.24
CA ASP A 82 -18.18 -14.50 -14.30
C ASP A 82 -17.74 -13.11 -13.80
N ILE A 83 -16.49 -13.01 -13.33
CA ILE A 83 -15.91 -11.76 -12.85
C ILE A 83 -15.63 -10.84 -14.04
N HIS A 84 -16.24 -9.66 -14.01
CA HIS A 84 -16.01 -8.58 -14.96
C HIS A 84 -15.50 -7.35 -14.22
N LEU A 85 -14.32 -6.88 -14.59
CA LEU A 85 -13.71 -5.69 -14.02
C LEU A 85 -13.93 -4.49 -14.92
N SER A 86 -14.43 -3.40 -14.34
CA SER A 86 -14.62 -2.13 -15.02
C SER A 86 -13.63 -1.09 -14.50
N ARG A 87 -13.47 0.02 -15.23
CA ARG A 87 -12.59 1.13 -14.85
C ARG A 87 -13.31 2.46 -14.95
N THR A 88 -13.02 3.36 -14.01
CA THR A 88 -13.49 4.75 -14.14
C THR A 88 -12.91 5.42 -15.39
N PRO A 89 -13.52 6.49 -15.90
CA PRO A 89 -12.95 7.28 -16.99
C PRO A 89 -11.54 7.80 -16.68
N ALA A 90 -10.84 8.21 -17.73
CA ALA A 90 -9.59 8.96 -17.59
C ALA A 90 -9.85 10.26 -16.79
N PRO A 91 -8.86 10.77 -16.04
CA PRO A 91 -7.48 10.28 -15.94
C PRO A 91 -7.28 9.10 -14.98
N HIS A 92 -8.23 8.83 -14.08
CA HIS A 92 -8.01 7.97 -12.91
C HIS A 92 -7.98 6.47 -13.23
N LYS A 93 -8.83 5.97 -14.14
CA LYS A 93 -8.87 4.56 -14.57
C LYS A 93 -8.89 3.54 -13.41
N ARG A 94 -9.52 3.93 -12.29
CA ARG A 94 -9.64 3.15 -11.06
C ARG A 94 -10.45 1.89 -11.35
N PRO A 95 -9.93 0.68 -11.05
CA PRO A 95 -10.69 -0.54 -11.23
C PRO A 95 -11.83 -0.61 -10.18
N TYR A 96 -12.99 -1.10 -10.59
CA TYR A 96 -14.11 -1.40 -9.73
C TYR A 96 -14.84 -2.66 -10.23
N TRP A 97 -15.67 -3.23 -9.37
CA TRP A 97 -16.54 -4.35 -9.70
C TRP A 97 -18.00 -3.91 -9.55
N GLU A 98 -18.80 -4.25 -10.56
CA GLU A 98 -20.24 -4.03 -10.55
C GLU A 98 -20.93 -5.38 -10.28
N PRO A 99 -21.73 -5.49 -9.20
CA PRO A 99 -22.48 -6.70 -8.95
C PRO A 99 -23.48 -6.98 -10.09
N PRO A 100 -23.62 -8.23 -10.57
CA PRO A 100 -24.68 -8.60 -11.51
C PRO A 100 -26.08 -8.28 -10.95
N ASP A 101 -27.06 -7.94 -11.80
CA ASP A 101 -28.42 -7.55 -11.38
C ASP A 101 -29.12 -8.58 -10.47
N LEU A 102 -28.83 -9.87 -10.68
CA LEU A 102 -29.41 -10.98 -9.92
C LEU A 102 -28.57 -11.40 -8.69
N TRP A 103 -27.47 -10.69 -8.41
CA TRP A 103 -26.62 -10.99 -7.27
C TRP A 103 -27.28 -10.51 -5.98
N THR A 104 -27.53 -11.46 -5.07
CA THR A 104 -28.32 -11.24 -3.84
C THR A 104 -27.46 -11.07 -2.59
N GLY A 105 -26.16 -10.76 -2.77
CA GLY A 105 -25.19 -10.78 -1.68
C GLY A 105 -24.78 -12.21 -1.32
N SER A 106 -23.52 -12.40 -0.92
CA SER A 106 -23.06 -13.73 -0.54
C SER A 106 -23.58 -14.13 0.85
N ASN A 107 -24.21 -15.30 0.94
CA ASN A 107 -24.53 -16.00 2.20
C ASN A 107 -23.37 -16.87 2.72
N THR A 108 -22.18 -16.84 2.09
CA THR A 108 -21.11 -17.78 2.46
C THR A 108 -20.20 -17.24 3.56
N SER A 109 -20.60 -17.53 4.80
CA SER A 109 -19.70 -17.83 5.90
C SER A 109 -18.77 -19.00 5.51
N ALA A 110 -17.73 -18.74 4.74
CA ALA A 110 -16.63 -19.68 4.46
C ALA A 110 -15.43 -19.44 5.41
N SER A 111 -15.68 -18.87 6.59
CA SER A 111 -14.84 -19.10 7.76
C SER A 111 -15.42 -20.30 8.51
N SER A 112 -14.56 -21.23 8.95
CA SER A 112 -14.94 -22.42 9.71
C SER A 112 -15.52 -22.13 11.10
N HIS A 113 -15.87 -20.88 11.43
CA HIS A 113 -16.60 -20.49 12.63
C HIS A 113 -17.39 -19.19 12.36
N PRO A 114 -18.73 -19.25 12.20
CA PRO A 114 -19.54 -18.04 12.18
C PRO A 114 -19.53 -17.39 13.56
N SER A 115 -19.06 -16.15 13.65
CA SER A 115 -19.23 -15.36 14.88
C SER A 115 -20.68 -14.86 14.95
N PRO A 116 -21.37 -14.91 16.11
CA PRO A 116 -22.78 -14.52 16.22
C PRO A 116 -23.02 -13.00 16.10
N SER A 117 -22.02 -12.20 15.72
CA SER A 117 -22.10 -10.73 15.71
C SER A 117 -22.18 -10.10 14.32
N GLU A 118 -22.20 -10.91 13.26
CA GLU A 118 -22.67 -10.46 11.95
C GLU A 118 -24.18 -10.27 12.03
N ALA A 119 -24.59 -9.09 12.50
CA ALA A 119 -25.93 -8.59 12.23
C ALA A 119 -26.04 -8.35 10.73
N GLN A 120 -26.24 -9.43 9.98
CA GLN A 120 -26.95 -9.57 8.70
C GLN A 120 -27.08 -8.27 7.92
N SER A 121 -25.95 -7.63 7.59
CA SER A 121 -25.94 -6.44 6.77
C SER A 121 -25.94 -6.91 5.33
N ASP A 122 -27.09 -6.75 4.69
CA ASP A 122 -27.35 -6.97 3.27
C ASP A 122 -26.14 -6.46 2.44
N VAL A 123 -25.23 -7.36 2.05
CA VAL A 123 -24.00 -6.99 1.33
C VAL A 123 -24.41 -6.70 -0.11
N LYS A 124 -24.26 -5.44 -0.54
CA LYS A 124 -24.71 -4.98 -1.87
C LYS A 124 -23.57 -4.55 -2.77
N GLY A 125 -22.32 -4.67 -2.32
CA GLY A 125 -21.17 -4.41 -3.15
C GLY A 125 -19.85 -4.73 -2.48
N LEU A 126 -18.78 -4.52 -3.22
CA LEU A 126 -17.41 -4.59 -2.73
C LEU A 126 -16.68 -3.28 -3.01
N GLU A 127 -15.77 -2.91 -2.12
CA GLU A 127 -14.80 -1.84 -2.34
C GLU A 127 -13.39 -2.42 -2.26
N PHE A 128 -12.50 -2.04 -3.17
CA PHE A 128 -11.09 -2.43 -3.12
C PHE A 128 -10.17 -1.41 -3.79
N ASN A 129 -8.89 -1.47 -3.42
CA ASN A 129 -7.82 -0.71 -4.03
C ASN A 129 -6.56 -1.57 -4.18
N VAL A 130 -5.73 -1.27 -5.18
CA VAL A 130 -4.53 -2.05 -5.51
C VAL A 130 -3.34 -1.11 -5.68
N SER A 131 -2.17 -1.54 -5.22
CA SER A 131 -0.89 -0.90 -5.56
C SER A 131 0.15 -1.93 -6.00
N HIS A 132 1.15 -1.47 -6.74
CA HIS A 132 2.32 -2.25 -7.09
C HIS A 132 3.56 -1.37 -7.24
N GLN A 133 4.69 -1.84 -6.72
CA GLN A 133 6.00 -1.24 -7.00
C GLN A 133 7.10 -2.29 -6.86
N ALA A 134 8.11 -2.22 -7.75
CA ALA A 134 9.33 -3.03 -7.70
C ALA A 134 9.09 -4.55 -7.51
N GLY A 135 8.01 -5.08 -8.06
CA GLY A 135 7.65 -6.49 -8.00
C GLY A 135 6.81 -6.91 -6.79
N LEU A 136 6.47 -6.00 -5.87
CA LEU A 136 5.45 -6.23 -4.86
C LEU A 136 4.10 -5.72 -5.37
N VAL A 137 3.04 -6.52 -5.24
CA VAL A 137 1.67 -6.15 -5.61
C VAL A 137 0.74 -6.44 -4.44
N ALA A 138 -0.07 -5.46 -4.03
CA ALA A 138 -0.96 -5.58 -2.88
C ALA A 138 -2.38 -5.11 -3.20
N ILE A 139 -3.38 -5.79 -2.63
CA ILE A 139 -4.80 -5.42 -2.67
C ILE A 139 -5.33 -5.28 -1.25
N MET A 140 -6.17 -4.27 -1.03
CA MET A 140 -6.98 -4.11 0.16
C MET A 140 -8.45 -4.02 -0.27
N GLY A 141 -9.35 -4.74 0.41
CA GLY A 141 -10.77 -4.74 0.04
C GLY A 141 -11.72 -5.19 1.16
N CYS A 142 -12.98 -4.76 1.09
CA CYS A 142 -14.03 -5.11 2.05
C CYS A 142 -15.41 -5.20 1.39
N THR A 143 -16.38 -5.73 2.13
CA THR A 143 -17.80 -5.68 1.76
C THR A 143 -18.39 -4.31 2.02
N THR A 144 -19.48 -3.98 1.32
CA THR A 144 -20.15 -2.68 1.45
C THR A 144 -21.67 -2.83 1.40
N PRO A 145 -22.42 -1.90 2.04
CA PRO A 145 -23.88 -1.97 2.12
C PRO A 145 -24.57 -1.46 0.84
N THR A 146 -23.82 -0.90 -0.11
CA THR A 146 -24.28 -0.41 -1.41
C THR A 146 -23.21 -0.71 -2.47
N ALA A 147 -23.61 -0.93 -3.72
CA ALA A 147 -22.66 -1.02 -4.83
C ALA A 147 -21.88 0.31 -4.95
N GLN A 148 -20.55 0.26 -4.78
CA GLN A 148 -19.68 1.45 -4.81
C GLN A 148 -19.38 1.92 -6.25
N LEU A 149 -20.41 1.97 -7.09
CA LEU A 149 -20.27 2.33 -8.50
C LEU A 149 -19.74 3.76 -8.65
N PRO A 150 -18.97 4.04 -9.72
CA PRO A 150 -18.62 5.42 -10.05
C PRO A 150 -19.90 6.18 -10.40
N ASN A 151 -20.43 6.96 -9.47
CA ASN A 151 -21.60 7.79 -9.73
C ASN A 151 -21.31 8.77 -10.88
N PRO A 152 -22.06 8.74 -12.00
CA PRO A 152 -21.98 9.78 -13.02
C PRO A 152 -22.50 11.15 -12.54
N SER A 153 -23.09 11.24 -11.34
CA SER A 153 -23.76 12.44 -10.82
C SER A 153 -22.87 13.46 -10.11
N HIS A 154 -21.54 13.26 -10.03
CA HIS A 154 -20.59 14.31 -9.64
C HIS A 154 -19.58 14.68 -10.74
N SER A 155 -19.65 14.02 -11.90
CA SER A 155 -19.04 14.50 -13.14
C SER A 155 -20.12 15.20 -13.97
N ILE A 156 -20.03 16.52 -14.03
CA ILE A 156 -20.70 17.45 -14.96
C ILE A 156 -21.43 16.78 -16.15
N SER A 157 -22.72 17.12 -16.28
CA SER A 157 -23.55 17.08 -17.50
C SER A 157 -24.10 15.74 -17.98
N SER A 158 -25.33 15.44 -17.57
CA SER A 158 -26.36 14.96 -18.50
C SER A 158 -27.68 15.66 -18.20
N ALA A 159 -27.91 16.76 -18.90
CA ALA A 159 -29.25 17.21 -19.18
C ALA A 159 -29.94 16.11 -20.01
N THR A 160 -31.01 15.52 -19.48
CA THR A 160 -32.05 14.94 -20.33
C THR A 160 -33.02 16.06 -20.70
N PRO A 161 -33.35 16.21 -21.98
CA PRO A 161 -34.03 17.39 -22.50
C PRO A 161 -35.49 17.34 -22.11
N LEU A 162 -36.03 18.49 -21.67
CA LEU A 162 -37.41 18.98 -21.83
C LEU A 162 -37.68 20.02 -20.75
N SER A 163 -37.26 21.27 -20.98
CA SER A 163 -37.93 22.50 -20.54
C SER A 163 -37.09 23.74 -20.89
N PRO A 164 -37.60 24.68 -21.70
CA PRO A 164 -36.88 25.89 -22.09
C PRO A 164 -37.06 26.97 -21.01
N SER A 165 -36.32 26.89 -19.91
CA SER A 165 -35.96 28.03 -19.04
C SER A 165 -35.29 27.53 -17.75
N LEU A 166 -33.96 27.46 -17.74
CA LEU A 166 -33.20 27.44 -16.49
C LEU A 166 -32.89 28.89 -16.10
N PRO A 167 -33.24 29.33 -14.88
CA PRO A 167 -32.99 30.70 -14.45
C PRO A 167 -31.48 30.97 -14.25
N PRO A 168 -30.99 32.22 -14.45
CA PRO A 168 -29.56 32.56 -14.45
C PRO A 168 -28.80 32.30 -13.15
N GLN A 169 -29.50 31.92 -12.07
CA GLN A 169 -28.94 31.80 -10.72
C GLN A 169 -28.27 30.44 -10.45
N GLN A 170 -28.56 29.39 -11.25
CA GLN A 170 -27.92 28.06 -11.06
C GLN A 170 -26.52 27.95 -11.67
N LEU A 171 -26.13 28.86 -12.56
CA LEU A 171 -24.78 28.85 -13.16
C LEU A 171 -23.70 29.41 -12.22
N GLN A 172 -24.09 30.16 -11.17
CA GLN A 172 -23.14 30.74 -10.20
C GLN A 172 -22.68 29.76 -9.11
N GLN A 173 -23.28 28.56 -9.00
CA GLN A 173 -22.87 27.53 -8.03
C GLN A 173 -21.90 26.49 -8.59
N LEU A 174 -21.52 26.58 -9.87
CA LEU A 174 -20.46 25.75 -10.46
C LEU A 174 -19.09 26.34 -10.12
N SER A 175 -18.69 26.21 -8.85
CA SER A 175 -17.33 26.46 -8.42
C SER A 175 -16.40 25.39 -9.01
N LEU A 176 -15.81 25.68 -10.17
CA LEU A 176 -14.71 24.93 -10.80
C LEU A 176 -13.38 25.03 -10.02
N VAL A 177 -13.38 25.64 -8.82
CA VAL A 177 -12.18 25.93 -8.01
C VAL A 177 -12.26 25.28 -6.62
N GLY A 178 -13.31 24.49 -6.35
CA GLY A 178 -13.59 23.94 -5.02
C GLY A 178 -13.69 22.43 -5.01
N HIS A 179 -12.58 21.72 -4.80
CA HIS A 179 -12.68 20.38 -4.24
C HIS A 179 -13.25 20.51 -2.83
N HIS A 180 -14.51 20.12 -2.66
CA HIS A 180 -14.96 19.56 -1.41
C HIS A 180 -14.32 18.16 -1.40
N THR A 181 -13.64 17.75 -0.32
CA THR A 181 -13.52 16.31 -0.06
C THR A 181 -14.96 15.81 -0.11
N PRO A 182 -15.35 14.97 -1.09
CA PRO A 182 -16.76 14.64 -1.28
C PRO A 182 -17.32 14.21 0.06
N GLU A 183 -18.38 14.86 0.53
CA GLU A 183 -19.07 14.37 1.72
C GLU A 183 -19.46 12.93 1.39
N LEU A 184 -18.90 11.99 2.15
CA LEU A 184 -19.11 10.59 1.89
C LEU A 184 -20.60 10.33 2.10
N GLY A 185 -21.29 9.88 1.05
CA GLY A 185 -22.72 9.55 1.18
C GLY A 185 -22.91 8.50 2.27
N ALA A 186 -24.06 8.50 2.94
CA ALA A 186 -24.35 7.49 3.95
C ALA A 186 -24.16 6.07 3.37
N GLY A 187 -23.32 5.25 4.02
CA GLY A 187 -23.01 3.88 3.58
C GLY A 187 -21.99 3.74 2.44
N GLN A 188 -21.36 4.82 1.98
CA GLN A 188 -20.21 4.73 1.08
C GLN A 188 -18.95 4.32 1.86
N VAL A 189 -18.10 3.55 1.20
CA VAL A 189 -16.79 3.12 1.73
C VAL A 189 -15.74 3.41 0.68
N ARG A 190 -14.60 3.96 1.09
CA ARG A 190 -13.46 4.18 0.21
C ARG A 190 -12.19 3.64 0.81
N LEU A 191 -11.42 2.93 -0.01
CA LEU A 191 -10.13 2.36 0.35
C LEU A 191 -9.04 2.90 -0.59
N GLY A 192 -7.86 3.11 -0.04
CA GLY A 192 -6.64 3.43 -0.77
C GLY A 192 -5.48 2.66 -0.18
N VAL A 193 -4.64 2.09 -1.04
CA VAL A 193 -3.37 1.47 -0.64
C VAL A 193 -2.28 1.97 -1.56
N ASP A 194 -1.11 2.26 -1.00
CA ASP A 194 0.08 2.51 -1.78
C ASP A 194 1.32 1.78 -1.25
N ILE A 195 2.20 1.38 -2.17
CA ILE A 195 3.47 0.74 -1.86
C ILE A 195 4.55 1.70 -2.34
N ALA A 196 5.45 2.09 -1.43
CA ALA A 196 6.62 2.91 -1.72
C ALA A 196 7.90 2.09 -1.49
N CYS A 197 8.71 1.91 -2.53
CA CYS A 197 10.04 1.31 -2.41
C CYS A 197 11.08 2.39 -2.08
N THR A 198 11.77 2.25 -0.95
CA THR A 198 12.70 3.26 -0.41
C THR A 198 14.06 3.26 -1.07
N ASN A 199 14.36 2.24 -1.86
CA ASN A 199 15.62 2.07 -2.54
C ASN A 199 15.31 1.49 -3.92
N GLU A 200 15.06 2.36 -4.90
CA GLU A 200 14.81 1.92 -6.27
C GLU A 200 16.02 2.31 -7.13
N ASP A 201 16.84 1.30 -7.46
CA ASP A 201 18.07 1.37 -8.27
C ASP A 201 17.98 2.23 -9.55
N LYS A 202 16.75 2.52 -10.03
CA LYS A 202 16.48 3.28 -11.26
C LYS A 202 15.86 4.66 -11.04
N ARG A 203 15.33 4.97 -9.86
CA ARG A 203 14.64 6.24 -9.58
C ARG A 203 15.41 7.12 -8.59
N THR A 204 16.02 6.51 -7.57
CA THR A 204 16.81 7.25 -6.59
C THR A 204 18.24 7.39 -7.11
N PRO A 205 18.79 8.62 -7.22
CA PRO A 205 20.19 8.81 -7.59
C PRO A 205 21.13 8.08 -6.62
N LYS A 206 22.08 7.29 -7.14
CA LYS A 206 23.02 6.50 -6.33
C LYS A 206 23.94 7.35 -5.46
N ASP A 207 24.08 8.61 -5.82
CA ASP A 207 24.90 9.60 -5.16
C ASP A 207 24.11 10.49 -4.19
N LEU A 208 22.85 10.15 -3.90
CA LEU A 208 21.99 10.78 -2.89
C LEU A 208 22.44 10.40 -1.48
N ASN A 209 23.63 10.86 -1.09
CA ASN A 209 24.28 10.52 0.18
C ASN A 209 24.73 11.74 1.01
N THR A 210 24.48 12.94 0.51
CA THR A 210 24.74 14.21 1.23
C THR A 210 23.46 14.97 1.50
N GLN A 211 23.49 15.84 2.50
CA GLN A 211 22.35 16.70 2.85
C GLN A 211 21.90 17.58 1.69
N ALA A 212 22.83 18.26 1.00
CA ALA A 212 22.49 19.18 -0.09
C ALA A 212 21.75 18.48 -1.24
N LYS A 213 22.21 17.30 -1.65
CA LYS A 213 21.54 16.52 -2.71
C LYS A 213 20.17 16.02 -2.27
N PHE A 214 20.01 15.70 -0.99
CA PHE A 214 18.70 15.32 -0.45
C PHE A 214 17.72 16.48 -0.46
N GLU A 215 18.16 17.71 -0.17
CA GLU A 215 17.34 18.91 -0.26
C GLU A 215 16.90 19.17 -1.71
N GLU A 216 17.84 19.12 -2.66
CA GLU A 216 17.54 19.21 -4.10
C GLU A 216 16.53 18.14 -4.54
N TRP A 217 16.68 16.90 -4.06
CA TRP A 217 15.76 15.81 -4.33
C TRP A 217 14.34 16.10 -3.82
N VAL A 218 14.20 16.58 -2.58
CA VAL A 218 12.88 16.92 -2.01
C VAL A 218 12.23 18.07 -2.78
N ASP A 219 13.03 19.03 -3.25
CA ASP A 219 12.54 20.20 -3.99
C ASP A 219 12.01 19.87 -5.39
N ILE A 220 12.47 18.78 -6.03
CA ILE A 220 11.87 18.26 -7.28
C ILE A 220 10.36 17.99 -7.10
N PHE A 221 9.92 17.65 -5.88
CA PHE A 221 8.55 17.29 -5.57
C PHE A 221 7.79 18.41 -4.83
N ALA A 222 8.18 19.68 -5.00
CA ALA A 222 7.55 20.84 -4.36
C ALA A 222 6.06 21.02 -4.69
N GLU A 223 5.58 20.48 -5.81
CA GLU A 223 4.15 20.51 -6.17
C GLU A 223 3.32 19.46 -5.41
N MET A 224 3.96 18.39 -4.92
CA MET A 224 3.31 17.28 -4.21
C MET A 224 3.18 17.54 -2.70
N PHE A 225 4.16 18.23 -2.13
CA PHE A 225 4.30 18.39 -0.67
C PHE A 225 4.19 19.85 -0.24
N SER A 226 3.60 20.08 0.93
CA SER A 226 3.57 21.42 1.52
C SER A 226 4.98 21.87 1.93
N ASP A 227 5.19 23.18 2.09
CA ASP A 227 6.48 23.70 2.56
C ASP A 227 6.82 23.21 3.98
N ARG A 228 5.79 22.92 4.77
CA ARG A 228 5.93 22.34 6.11
C ARG A 228 6.44 20.90 6.03
N GLU A 229 5.81 20.07 5.19
CA GLU A 229 6.20 18.67 5.00
C GLU A 229 7.64 18.58 4.48
N ARG A 230 8.00 19.36 3.45
CA ARG A 230 9.36 19.40 2.90
C ARG A 230 10.39 19.77 3.97
N ARG A 231 10.14 20.81 4.76
CA ARG A 231 11.05 21.22 5.85
C ARG A 231 11.23 20.10 6.87
N ILE A 232 10.16 19.38 7.22
CA ILE A 232 10.22 18.23 8.14
C ILE A 232 11.03 17.09 7.53
N MET A 233 10.83 16.76 6.25
CA MET A 233 11.61 15.74 5.55
C MET A 233 13.10 16.06 5.57
N MET A 234 13.46 17.31 5.27
CA MET A 234 14.85 17.75 5.15
C MET A 234 15.56 17.89 6.50
N HIS A 235 14.90 18.40 7.54
CA HIS A 235 15.60 18.88 8.74
C HIS A 235 15.17 18.23 10.04
N ALA A 236 14.00 17.58 10.13
CA ALA A 236 13.59 16.98 11.39
C ALA A 236 14.54 15.83 11.79
N PRO A 237 14.83 15.65 13.09
CA PRO A 237 15.73 14.60 13.56
C PRO A 237 15.29 13.21 13.08
N VAL A 238 16.23 12.37 12.65
CA VAL A 238 15.98 10.96 12.34
C VAL A 238 16.46 10.09 13.50
N HIS A 239 15.69 9.06 13.86
CA HIS A 239 16.16 8.09 14.83
C HIS A 239 17.21 7.20 14.18
N VAL A 240 18.46 7.32 14.63
CA VAL A 240 19.53 6.42 14.22
C VAL A 240 19.69 5.40 15.35
N PRO A 241 19.42 4.09 15.11
CA PRO A 241 19.67 3.07 16.12
C PRO A 241 21.14 3.14 16.54
N VAL A 242 21.38 3.49 17.80
CA VAL A 242 22.71 3.36 18.39
C VAL A 242 22.96 1.86 18.51
N PRO A 243 24.05 1.31 17.96
CA PRO A 243 24.38 -0.08 18.22
C PRO A 243 24.62 -0.23 19.72
N GLU A 244 23.70 -0.91 20.41
CA GLU A 244 23.96 -1.43 21.75
C GLU A 244 25.21 -2.31 21.63
N ARG A 245 26.30 -1.88 22.24
CA ARG A 245 27.42 -2.79 22.51
C ARG A 245 26.90 -3.77 23.56
N GLU A 246 26.82 -5.04 23.24
CA GLU A 246 26.65 -6.07 24.26
C GLU A 246 27.79 -5.92 25.28
N GLU A 247 27.45 -5.60 26.53
CA GLU A 247 28.36 -5.70 27.67
C GLU A 247 28.73 -7.18 27.84
N GLY A 248 29.92 -7.58 27.39
CA GLY A 248 30.40 -8.95 27.66
C GLY A 248 31.53 -9.52 26.83
N ASP A 249 31.94 -8.92 25.70
CA ASP A 249 33.02 -9.49 24.88
C ASP A 249 34.41 -8.99 25.34
N TYR A 250 34.90 -9.55 26.45
CA TYR A 250 36.30 -9.44 26.87
C TYR A 250 37.12 -10.60 26.25
N GLY A 251 37.29 -10.56 24.93
CA GLY A 251 38.18 -11.46 24.20
C GLY A 251 39.63 -10.94 24.18
N TRP A 252 40.48 -11.52 25.03
CA TRP A 252 41.92 -11.33 25.08
C TRP A 252 42.60 -12.02 23.88
N ASP A 253 43.15 -11.27 22.93
CA ASP A 253 44.21 -11.77 22.03
C ASP A 253 45.44 -10.82 22.03
N SER A 254 46.35 -11.11 22.96
CA SER A 254 47.68 -10.53 22.96
C SER A 254 48.50 -11.15 21.82
N SER A 255 48.78 -10.36 20.78
CA SER A 255 49.94 -10.55 19.90
C SER A 255 50.38 -9.21 19.31
N THR A 256 51.34 -8.61 20.00
CA THR A 256 52.08 -7.40 19.64
C THR A 256 52.93 -7.57 18.38
N SER A 257 52.76 -6.67 17.40
CA SER A 257 53.87 -5.99 16.72
C SER A 257 53.38 -4.77 15.92
N SER A 258 53.66 -3.60 16.50
CA SER A 258 54.10 -2.33 15.87
C SER A 258 53.16 -1.49 14.99
N GLU A 259 52.70 -0.41 15.64
CA GLU A 259 52.53 0.98 15.19
C GLU A 259 51.37 1.36 14.23
N ASP A 260 50.60 2.35 14.71
CA ASP A 260 49.48 3.09 14.09
C ASP A 260 48.11 2.42 13.92
N GLY A 261 47.65 1.76 14.98
CA GLY A 261 46.22 1.47 15.21
C GLY A 261 45.46 2.64 15.84
N LYS A 262 45.23 3.74 15.10
CA LYS A 262 44.12 4.66 15.47
C LYS A 262 42.80 3.94 15.20
N PRO A 263 41.78 4.04 16.08
CA PRO A 263 40.45 3.57 15.72
C PRO A 263 40.04 4.33 14.45
N VAL A 264 39.89 3.63 13.33
CA VAL A 264 39.44 4.26 12.08
C VAL A 264 38.09 4.90 12.40
N PRO A 265 37.99 6.24 12.47
CA PRO A 265 36.71 6.87 12.67
C PRO A 265 35.88 6.45 11.46
N LEU A 266 34.64 6.00 11.69
CA LEU A 266 33.64 6.02 10.62
C LEU A 266 33.75 7.39 9.96
N THR A 267 34.24 7.43 8.72
CA THR A 267 34.45 8.67 7.98
C THR A 267 33.15 9.46 8.02
N GLY A 268 33.20 10.79 8.13
CA GLY A 268 32.01 11.63 8.25
C GLY A 268 30.92 11.28 7.22
N GLY A 269 31.33 10.95 5.99
CA GLY A 269 30.44 10.53 4.90
C GLY A 269 29.68 9.23 5.16
N GLY A 270 30.21 8.28 5.93
CA GLY A 270 29.50 7.03 6.26
C GLY A 270 28.37 7.24 7.29
N LYS A 271 28.50 8.24 8.16
CA LYS A 271 27.43 8.63 9.10
C LYS A 271 26.36 9.46 8.39
N GLU A 272 26.78 10.40 7.54
CA GLU A 272 25.87 11.23 6.74
C GLU A 272 25.00 10.37 5.82
N ALA A 273 25.60 9.44 5.07
CA ALA A 273 24.85 8.55 4.18
C ALA A 273 23.76 7.75 4.90
N LYS A 274 24.02 7.26 6.12
CA LYS A 274 23.01 6.57 6.94
C LYS A 274 21.89 7.50 7.41
N MET A 275 22.22 8.76 7.74
CA MET A 275 21.20 9.77 8.05
C MET A 275 20.33 10.05 6.82
N ILE A 276 20.95 10.18 5.64
CA ILE A 276 20.21 10.40 4.38
C ILE A 276 19.32 9.21 4.04
N GLU A 277 19.75 7.97 4.26
CA GLU A 277 18.91 6.76 4.11
C GLU A 277 17.64 6.83 4.97
N GLN A 278 17.75 7.25 6.23
CA GLN A 278 16.58 7.43 7.11
C GLN A 278 15.70 8.60 6.68
N LYS A 279 16.28 9.71 6.19
CA LYS A 279 15.50 10.83 5.63
C LYS A 279 14.78 10.44 4.34
N LEU A 280 15.40 9.62 3.50
CA LEU A 280 14.79 9.07 2.30
C LEU A 280 13.64 8.12 2.63
N ARG A 281 13.81 7.26 3.65
CA ARG A 281 12.71 6.44 4.18
C ARG A 281 11.54 7.30 4.67
N ARG A 282 11.82 8.45 5.32
CA ARG A 282 10.78 9.44 5.65
C ARG A 282 10.11 10.03 4.43
N PHE A 283 10.88 10.48 3.44
CA PHE A 283 10.33 10.99 2.19
C PHE A 283 9.33 10.01 1.56
N TYR A 284 9.71 8.73 1.46
CA TYR A 284 8.84 7.70 0.90
C TYR A 284 7.65 7.34 1.80
N ALA A 285 7.74 7.55 3.12
CA ALA A 285 6.57 7.45 4.00
C ALA A 285 5.53 8.53 3.65
N TYR A 286 5.94 9.79 3.51
CA TYR A 286 5.05 10.87 3.07
C TYR A 286 4.47 10.62 1.67
N TRP A 287 5.31 10.13 0.74
CA TRP A 287 4.87 9.73 -0.60
C TRP A 287 3.74 8.69 -0.55
N GLY A 288 3.97 7.59 0.16
CA GLY A 288 2.97 6.52 0.28
C GLY A 288 1.68 6.99 0.94
N LEU A 289 1.77 7.83 1.98
CA LEU A 289 0.59 8.41 2.65
C LEU A 289 -0.24 9.28 1.69
N LYS A 290 0.40 10.15 0.91
CA LYS A 290 -0.27 10.99 -0.11
C LYS A 290 -0.96 10.12 -1.16
N GLU A 291 -0.23 9.19 -1.76
CA GLU A 291 -0.77 8.29 -2.79
C GLU A 291 -1.93 7.44 -2.28
N ALA A 292 -1.83 6.88 -1.07
CA ALA A 292 -2.91 6.12 -0.46
C ALA A 292 -4.17 6.98 -0.29
N TYR A 293 -4.04 8.22 0.20
CA TYR A 293 -5.17 9.13 0.34
C TYR A 293 -5.77 9.52 -1.01
N ILE A 294 -4.94 9.87 -2.00
CA ILE A 294 -5.35 10.24 -3.36
C ILE A 294 -6.13 9.09 -4.03
N LYS A 295 -5.60 7.86 -3.91
CA LYS A 295 -6.24 6.64 -4.43
C LYS A 295 -7.54 6.32 -3.71
N MET A 296 -7.62 6.59 -2.41
CA MET A 296 -8.86 6.44 -1.64
C MET A 296 -9.95 7.36 -2.19
N VAL A 297 -9.67 8.66 -2.34
CA VAL A 297 -10.65 9.62 -2.88
C VAL A 297 -10.94 9.40 -4.36
N GLY A 298 -10.05 8.70 -5.08
CA GLY A 298 -10.19 8.41 -6.50
C GLY A 298 -9.73 9.56 -7.41
N GLU A 299 -8.94 10.48 -6.86
CA GLU A 299 -8.31 11.57 -7.59
C GLU A 299 -6.95 11.10 -8.15
N GLY A 300 -6.34 11.90 -9.02
CA GLY A 300 -5.02 11.61 -9.59
C GLY A 300 -3.98 12.60 -9.06
N LEU A 301 -2.72 12.37 -9.38
CA LEU A 301 -1.60 13.28 -9.02
C LEU A 301 -1.67 14.67 -9.67
N LEU A 302 -2.69 14.94 -10.49
CA LEU A 302 -2.93 16.25 -11.08
C LEU A 302 -3.85 17.13 -10.22
N ALA A 303 -4.20 16.67 -9.01
CA ALA A 303 -4.95 17.45 -8.06
C ALA A 303 -4.21 18.73 -7.68
N SER A 304 -4.83 19.89 -7.89
CA SER A 304 -4.22 21.20 -7.56
C SER A 304 -4.05 21.41 -6.04
N TRP A 305 -4.76 20.63 -5.23
CA TRP A 305 -4.80 20.73 -3.77
C TRP A 305 -3.78 19.85 -3.06
N LEU A 306 -2.87 19.15 -3.75
CA LEU A 306 -1.94 18.21 -3.13
C LEU A 306 -1.14 18.82 -1.98
N ARG A 307 -0.72 20.08 -2.11
CA ARG A 307 0.00 20.83 -1.07
C ARG A 307 -0.88 21.20 0.14
N GLU A 308 -2.20 21.18 -0.03
CA GLU A 308 -3.19 21.49 1.01
C GLU A 308 -3.57 20.25 1.84
N LEU A 309 -3.28 19.04 1.34
CA LEU A 309 -3.31 17.80 2.12
C LEU A 309 -1.96 17.68 2.84
N GLU A 310 -1.93 17.69 4.16
CA GLU A 310 -0.71 17.61 4.94
C GLU A 310 -0.78 16.43 5.92
N PHE A 311 0.32 15.72 6.07
CA PHE A 311 0.50 14.72 7.12
C PHE A 311 1.47 15.26 8.18
N LEU A 312 1.06 15.24 9.44
CA LEU A 312 1.92 15.60 10.56
C LEU A 312 2.28 14.36 11.37
N ASP A 313 3.31 14.49 12.20
CA ASP A 313 3.73 13.45 13.15
C ASP A 313 4.09 12.11 12.47
N VAL A 314 4.49 12.17 11.19
CA VAL A 314 4.87 10.99 10.41
C VAL A 314 6.14 10.36 10.98
N VAL A 315 6.00 9.16 11.54
CA VAL A 315 7.09 8.29 11.97
C VAL A 315 7.23 7.13 10.97
N PRO A 316 8.28 7.09 10.15
CA PRO A 316 8.44 6.00 9.18
C PRO A 316 8.65 4.67 9.92
N PRO A 317 7.89 3.62 9.60
CA PRO A 317 8.07 2.31 10.22
C PRO A 317 9.49 1.79 10.03
N ALA A 318 10.12 1.32 11.11
CA ALA A 318 11.45 0.72 11.04
C ALA A 318 11.43 -0.57 10.19
N VAL A 319 12.60 -0.95 9.67
CA VAL A 319 12.78 -2.26 9.04
C VAL A 319 12.48 -3.34 10.08
N PRO A 320 11.64 -4.35 9.79
CA PRO A 320 11.31 -5.40 10.75
C PRO A 320 12.57 -6.06 11.36
N GLU A 321 12.52 -6.31 12.67
CA GLU A 321 13.69 -6.75 13.42
C GLU A 321 14.26 -8.07 12.89
N ALA A 322 13.39 -9.01 12.51
CA ALA A 322 13.81 -10.30 11.95
C ALA A 322 14.63 -10.13 10.66
N VAL A 323 14.18 -9.24 9.78
CA VAL A 323 14.89 -8.89 8.53
C VAL A 323 16.24 -8.25 8.86
N SER A 324 16.26 -7.28 9.78
CA SER A 324 17.49 -6.61 10.23
C SER A 324 18.52 -7.61 10.82
N ARG A 325 18.06 -8.56 11.64
CA ARG A 325 18.91 -9.62 12.23
C ARG A 325 19.44 -10.58 11.16
N ALA A 326 18.60 -11.01 10.21
CA ALA A 326 19.02 -11.87 9.11
C ALA A 326 20.12 -11.21 8.25
N ARG A 327 19.99 -9.92 7.96
CA ARG A 327 21.01 -9.13 7.25
C ARG A 327 22.33 -9.06 8.01
N SER A 328 22.28 -8.83 9.32
CA SER A 328 23.49 -8.79 10.16
C SER A 328 24.25 -10.13 10.12
N ARG A 329 23.53 -11.26 10.24
CA ARG A 329 24.11 -12.61 10.17
C ARG A 329 24.74 -12.90 8.81
N SER A 330 24.09 -12.49 7.71
CA SER A 330 24.64 -12.63 6.36
C SER A 330 25.94 -11.82 6.18
N ARG A 331 25.97 -10.57 6.63
CA ARG A 331 27.18 -9.73 6.61
C ARG A 331 28.32 -10.31 7.45
N SER A 332 28.01 -10.91 8.60
CA SER A 332 29.02 -11.59 9.44
C SER A 332 29.62 -12.81 8.73
N ARG A 333 28.82 -13.61 8.02
CA ARG A 333 29.30 -14.76 7.24
C ARG A 333 30.20 -14.35 6.08
N ASN A 334 29.82 -13.30 5.34
CA ASN A 334 30.61 -12.79 4.22
C ASN A 334 31.93 -12.12 4.65
N ARG A 335 32.05 -11.68 5.92
CA ARG A 335 33.34 -11.21 6.47
C ARG A 335 34.32 -12.36 6.74
N VAL A 336 33.83 -13.58 6.98
CA VAL A 336 34.67 -14.76 7.25
C VAL A 336 35.16 -15.43 5.95
N GLY A 337 34.40 -15.32 4.86
CA GLY A 337 34.84 -15.73 3.52
C GLY A 337 35.01 -14.51 2.63
N GLY A 338 36.25 -14.00 2.49
CA GLY A 338 36.62 -12.70 1.91
C GLY A 338 36.17 -12.40 0.48
N ILE A 339 34.86 -12.31 0.23
CA ILE A 339 34.26 -11.88 -1.03
C ILE A 339 33.37 -10.67 -0.72
N ASN A 340 33.88 -9.47 -1.01
CA ASN A 340 33.10 -8.25 -1.01
C ASN A 340 32.15 -8.26 -2.23
N VAL A 341 30.89 -8.64 -2.02
CA VAL A 341 29.83 -8.39 -3.00
C VAL A 341 29.26 -7.00 -2.75
N PRO A 342 29.26 -6.08 -3.74
CA PRO A 342 28.62 -4.77 -3.60
C PRO A 342 27.14 -4.92 -3.29
N ASN A 343 26.60 -3.97 -2.52
CA ASN A 343 25.20 -3.86 -2.11
C ASN A 343 24.31 -3.72 -3.37
N GLY A 344 23.99 -4.84 -4.01
CA GLY A 344 23.13 -4.92 -5.17
C GLY A 344 21.77 -5.45 -4.74
N GLN A 345 20.75 -4.60 -4.83
CA GLN A 345 19.35 -4.95 -4.60
C GLN A 345 18.77 -5.97 -5.59
N ALA A 346 19.63 -6.72 -6.29
CA ALA A 346 19.22 -7.62 -7.36
C ALA A 346 19.22 -9.10 -6.97
N ASN A 347 19.81 -9.54 -5.84
CA ASN A 347 20.05 -10.97 -5.62
C ASN A 347 19.76 -11.53 -4.20
N ASN A 348 19.15 -10.79 -3.27
CA ASN A 348 18.89 -11.32 -1.91
C ASN A 348 17.65 -12.22 -1.75
N HIS A 349 16.98 -12.64 -2.84
CA HIS A 349 15.74 -13.43 -2.75
C HIS A 349 15.90 -14.95 -2.87
N SER A 350 17.12 -15.50 -2.81
CA SER A 350 17.38 -16.92 -3.10
C SER A 350 17.31 -17.90 -1.91
N HIS A 351 16.80 -17.50 -0.73
CA HIS A 351 16.76 -18.39 0.44
C HIS A 351 15.39 -18.51 1.12
N LEU A 352 14.31 -18.74 0.37
CA LEU A 352 13.01 -19.18 0.92
C LEU A 352 12.33 -20.06 -0.15
N HIS A 353 12.40 -21.39 -0.14
CA HIS A 353 11.56 -22.31 0.64
C HIS A 353 11.97 -23.79 0.37
N PRO A 354 11.75 -24.77 1.28
CA PRO A 354 10.43 -25.41 1.39
C PRO A 354 9.93 -25.70 2.82
N GLN A 355 8.60 -25.67 2.96
CA GLN A 355 7.76 -26.19 4.05
C GLN A 355 7.77 -25.55 5.47
N THR A 356 8.67 -24.62 5.82
CA THR A 356 8.60 -23.84 7.09
C THR A 356 8.32 -22.33 6.94
N GLY A 357 8.29 -21.80 5.72
CA GLY A 357 8.41 -20.36 5.47
C GLY A 357 7.15 -19.48 5.53
N LEU A 358 5.98 -19.98 5.97
CA LEU A 358 4.85 -19.09 6.30
C LEU A 358 5.17 -18.19 7.50
N GLN A 359 5.90 -18.71 8.50
CA GLN A 359 6.29 -17.93 9.68
C GLN A 359 7.32 -16.85 9.31
N HIS A 360 8.33 -17.21 8.53
CA HIS A 360 9.34 -16.27 8.03
C HIS A 360 8.76 -15.17 7.12
N GLU A 361 7.67 -15.46 6.42
CA GLU A 361 7.01 -14.46 5.59
C GLU A 361 6.29 -13.40 6.43
N VAL A 362 5.63 -13.80 7.53
CA VAL A 362 4.97 -12.87 8.48
C VAL A 362 6.01 -11.97 9.16
N GLU A 363 7.18 -12.51 9.50
CA GLU A 363 8.30 -11.78 10.11
C GLU A 363 8.89 -10.67 9.23
N LYS A 364 8.57 -10.65 7.92
CA LYS A 364 8.95 -9.56 7.01
C LYS A 364 8.05 -8.35 7.14
N TRP A 365 6.94 -8.41 7.87
CA TRP A 365 6.05 -7.28 8.07
C TRP A 365 6.30 -6.61 9.42
N THR A 366 6.01 -5.31 9.50
CA THR A 366 5.75 -4.67 10.79
C THR A 366 4.57 -5.39 11.46
N PRO A 367 4.71 -5.85 12.72
CA PRO A 367 3.60 -6.43 13.47
C PRO A 367 2.42 -5.46 13.59
N SER A 368 1.20 -6.00 13.66
CA SER A 368 -0.05 -5.20 13.62
C SER A 368 -0.12 -4.11 14.70
N GLU A 369 0.34 -4.45 15.89
CA GLU A 369 0.39 -3.62 17.08
C GLU A 369 1.49 -2.55 17.02
N LYS A 370 2.44 -2.70 16.10
CA LYS A 370 3.49 -1.71 15.80
C LYS A 370 3.22 -0.93 14.51
N ALA A 371 2.06 -1.12 13.87
CA ALA A 371 1.67 -0.33 12.71
C ALA A 371 1.53 1.14 13.11
N GLU A 372 2.12 2.04 12.32
CA GLU A 372 2.08 3.46 12.63
C GLU A 372 0.72 4.04 12.24
N ARG A 373 -0.01 4.53 13.24
CA ARG A 373 -1.36 5.10 13.12
C ARG A 373 -1.45 6.50 13.76
N GLY A 374 -0.36 7.05 14.30
CA GLY A 374 -0.33 8.35 14.97
C GLY A 374 -0.24 9.54 14.03
N VAL A 375 -0.40 9.33 12.72
CA VAL A 375 -0.30 10.37 11.70
C VAL A 375 -1.52 11.30 11.76
N THR A 376 -1.30 12.57 12.03
CA THR A 376 -2.36 13.58 11.95
C THR A 376 -2.54 14.02 10.50
N THR A 377 -3.74 13.86 9.94
CA THR A 377 -4.05 14.30 8.57
C THR A 377 -4.79 15.63 8.58
N LEU A 378 -4.27 16.62 7.86
CA LEU A 378 -4.90 17.92 7.65
C LEU A 378 -5.27 18.09 6.18
N PHE A 379 -6.43 18.65 5.90
CA PHE A 379 -6.81 19.13 4.58
C PHE A 379 -7.23 20.59 4.69
N ARG A 380 -6.53 21.49 3.98
CA ARG A 380 -6.71 22.95 4.07
C ARG A 380 -6.59 23.47 5.51
N GLY A 381 -5.65 22.90 6.25
CA GLY A 381 -5.41 23.23 7.67
C GLY A 381 -6.48 22.74 8.64
N LYS A 382 -7.50 22.00 8.18
CA LYS A 382 -8.50 21.36 9.04
C LYS A 382 -8.19 19.88 9.21
N GLN A 383 -8.35 19.37 10.43
CA GLN A 383 -8.15 17.95 10.69
C GLN A 383 -9.18 17.10 9.92
N VAL A 384 -8.70 16.04 9.29
CA VAL A 384 -9.53 15.01 8.65
C VAL A 384 -9.74 13.91 9.68
N GLU A 385 -10.95 13.83 10.26
CA GLU A 385 -11.27 12.92 11.36
C GLU A 385 -11.96 11.63 10.90
N ASP A 386 -12.47 11.60 9.66
CA ASP A 386 -13.25 10.50 9.13
C ASP A 386 -12.43 9.52 8.26
N VAL A 387 -11.11 9.70 8.21
CA VAL A 387 -10.17 8.86 7.48
C VAL A 387 -9.19 8.20 8.45
N ASP A 388 -9.17 6.88 8.46
CA ASP A 388 -8.18 6.11 9.20
C ASP A 388 -6.96 5.88 8.30
N ILE A 389 -5.79 6.32 8.77
CA ILE A 389 -4.50 6.23 8.08
C ILE A 389 -3.60 5.25 8.81
N GLU A 390 -2.81 4.51 8.03
CA GLU A 390 -1.80 3.63 8.57
C GLU A 390 -0.62 3.49 7.62
N ILE A 391 0.57 3.27 8.18
CA ILE A 391 1.74 2.83 7.43
C ILE A 391 2.49 1.69 8.14
N VAL A 392 2.90 0.69 7.37
CA VAL A 392 3.71 -0.47 7.81
C VAL A 392 4.92 -0.65 6.90
N ALA A 393 5.96 -1.34 7.40
CA ALA A 393 7.07 -1.80 6.57
C ALA A 393 6.86 -3.25 6.11
N TYR A 394 7.38 -3.55 4.93
CA TYR A 394 7.59 -4.91 4.43
C TYR A 394 9.02 -5.07 3.94
N ASP A 395 9.66 -6.15 4.37
CA ASP A 395 11.05 -6.45 4.03
C ASP A 395 11.98 -5.27 4.40
N GLU A 396 13.12 -5.12 3.72
CA GLU A 396 14.01 -3.96 3.93
C GLU A 396 13.45 -2.66 3.33
N ASP A 397 12.94 -2.76 2.10
CA ASP A 397 12.83 -1.61 1.21
C ASP A 397 11.39 -1.10 1.02
N PHE A 398 10.36 -1.77 1.53
CA PHE A 398 8.98 -1.37 1.24
C PHE A 398 8.30 -0.72 2.44
N LEU A 399 7.57 0.35 2.13
CA LEU A 399 6.55 0.93 2.99
C LEU A 399 5.19 0.72 2.32
N VAL A 400 4.19 0.32 3.10
CA VAL A 400 2.81 0.16 2.63
C VAL A 400 1.92 1.08 3.44
N ALA A 401 1.35 2.07 2.78
CA ALA A 401 0.42 3.02 3.37
C ALA A 401 -1.01 2.66 3.00
N THR A 402 -1.95 2.80 3.94
CA THR A 402 -3.38 2.63 3.70
C THR A 402 -4.17 3.82 4.19
N ALA A 403 -5.25 4.12 3.48
CA ALA A 403 -6.23 5.14 3.83
C ALA A 403 -7.63 4.54 3.67
N THR A 404 -8.43 4.62 4.72
CA THR A 404 -9.80 4.08 4.72
C THR A 404 -10.80 5.10 5.24
N ARG A 405 -11.97 5.16 4.61
CA ARG A 405 -13.03 6.12 4.95
C ARG A 405 -14.38 5.42 4.92
N GLY A 406 -15.20 5.65 5.93
CA GLY A 406 -16.56 5.07 6.03
C GLY A 406 -16.63 3.60 6.46
N VAL A 407 -15.52 2.98 6.83
CA VAL A 407 -15.46 1.58 7.29
C VAL A 407 -14.86 1.49 8.69
N GLU A 408 -15.43 0.62 9.52
CA GLU A 408 -14.88 0.21 10.81
C GLU A 408 -14.43 -1.25 10.68
N GLU A 409 -13.13 -1.49 10.83
CA GLU A 409 -12.57 -2.84 10.70
C GLU A 409 -12.97 -3.72 11.88
N VAL A 410 -13.65 -4.83 11.59
CA VAL A 410 -13.99 -5.85 12.59
C VAL A 410 -12.86 -6.88 12.67
N LYS A 411 -12.40 -7.18 13.89
CA LYS A 411 -11.38 -8.21 14.14
C LYS A 411 -12.04 -9.58 14.32
N ASP A 412 -11.92 -10.44 13.33
CA ASP A 412 -12.48 -11.81 13.35
C ASP A 412 -11.62 -12.80 14.17
N GLY A 413 -11.36 -12.53 15.46
CA GLY A 413 -10.92 -13.49 16.51
C GLY A 413 -9.64 -14.33 16.32
N ILE A 414 -9.19 -14.56 15.09
CA ILE A 414 -7.94 -15.16 14.67
C ILE A 414 -6.96 -14.02 14.61
N GLU A 415 -5.81 -14.19 15.25
CA GLU A 415 -4.64 -13.30 15.16
C GLU A 415 -4.47 -12.88 13.70
N VAL A 416 -4.94 -11.67 13.37
CA VAL A 416 -5.14 -11.25 11.98
C VAL A 416 -3.75 -11.15 11.38
N LYS A 417 -3.36 -12.15 10.58
CA LYS A 417 -2.22 -12.07 9.67
C LYS A 417 -2.51 -10.87 8.77
N TRP A 418 -1.93 -9.73 9.13
CA TRP A 418 -2.33 -8.43 8.64
C TRP A 418 -2.30 -8.33 7.12
N TRP A 419 -1.21 -8.80 6.52
CA TRP A 419 -1.03 -8.96 5.08
C TRP A 419 -0.79 -10.44 4.79
N LEU A 420 -1.68 -11.05 4.00
CA LEU A 420 -1.54 -12.45 3.62
C LEU A 420 -0.93 -12.56 2.22
N ARG A 421 0.23 -13.24 2.15
CA ARG A 421 0.84 -13.60 0.87
C ARG A 421 0.00 -14.68 0.20
N LEU A 422 -0.31 -14.49 -1.08
CA LEU A 422 -0.93 -15.53 -1.90
C LEU A 422 0.09 -16.12 -2.88
N ASP A 423 0.17 -17.44 -2.90
CA ASP A 423 0.88 -18.20 -3.93
C ASP A 423 -0.05 -18.47 -5.12
N ILE A 424 0.46 -18.23 -6.34
CA ILE A 424 -0.37 -18.36 -7.55
C ILE A 424 -0.83 -19.80 -7.77
N GLU A 425 0.02 -20.79 -7.47
CA GLU A 425 -0.26 -22.20 -7.74
C GLU A 425 -1.10 -22.84 -6.64
N ASN A 426 -0.85 -22.50 -5.38
CA ASN A 426 -1.50 -23.16 -4.25
C ASN A 426 -2.77 -22.43 -3.80
N ASP A 427 -2.77 -21.10 -3.77
CA ASP A 427 -3.88 -20.32 -3.22
C ASP A 427 -4.85 -19.85 -4.32
N ILE A 428 -4.35 -19.49 -5.50
CA ILE A 428 -5.15 -18.83 -6.54
C ILE A 428 -5.66 -19.81 -7.60
N ARG A 429 -4.79 -20.71 -8.10
CA ARG A 429 -5.15 -21.67 -9.16
C ARG A 429 -6.43 -22.48 -8.86
N PRO A 430 -6.67 -22.99 -7.62
CA PRO A 430 -7.92 -23.70 -7.35
C PRO A 430 -9.16 -22.84 -7.62
N CYS A 431 -9.13 -21.55 -7.27
CA CYS A 431 -10.22 -20.62 -7.57
C CYS A 431 -10.35 -20.38 -9.08
N ALA A 432 -9.22 -20.11 -9.74
CA ALA A 432 -9.16 -19.78 -11.16
C ALA A 432 -9.60 -20.92 -12.09
N GLU A 433 -9.41 -22.17 -11.66
CA GLU A 433 -9.79 -23.37 -12.42
C GLU A 433 -11.11 -23.99 -11.96
N GLY A 434 -11.83 -23.35 -11.01
CA GLY A 434 -13.10 -23.85 -10.48
C GLY A 434 -12.98 -25.14 -9.66
N LYS A 435 -11.83 -25.36 -9.02
CA LYS A 435 -11.48 -26.53 -8.19
C LYS A 435 -11.46 -26.23 -6.69
N CYS A 436 -11.86 -25.02 -6.28
CA CYS A 436 -11.90 -24.62 -4.88
C CYS A 436 -13.28 -24.85 -4.25
N ASP A 437 -13.32 -24.92 -2.93
CA ASP A 437 -14.56 -25.05 -2.15
C ASP A 437 -15.19 -23.69 -1.78
N CYS A 438 -14.78 -22.59 -2.43
CA CYS A 438 -15.24 -21.23 -2.08
C CYS A 438 -16.73 -20.99 -2.37
N LEU A 439 -17.33 -21.78 -3.27
CA LEU A 439 -18.70 -21.60 -3.75
C LEU A 439 -19.69 -22.68 -3.25
N GLY A 440 -19.24 -23.62 -2.42
CA GLY A 440 -20.04 -24.75 -1.93
C GLY A 440 -19.75 -26.07 -2.63
#